data_AF-A0A2S5B7T9-F1
#
_entry.id   AF-A0A2S5B7T9-F1
#
_cell.length_a   1.000
_cell.length_b   1.000
_cell.length_c   1.000
_cell.angle_alpha   90.00
_cell.angle_beta   90.00
_cell.angle_gamma   90.00
#
_symmetry.space_group_name_H-M   'P 1'
#
loop_
_entity.id
_entity.type
_entity.pdbx_description
1 polymer ?
#
loop_
_entity_poly.entity_id
_entity_poly.type
_entity_poly.pdbx_seq_one_letter_code
_entity_poly.pdbx_strand_id
1 'polypeptide(L)'
;MPYQLASSQLTALRSLHAQSGFCRRLSADMMVRFELTRPQTGTRSLLLEPSRILHPRFDPSVAGQGGHSTGKGMWVTCWSEAVETLARKGSYKRLHSSASMSDPALVCAKVHSQLARRVVQEAELLAERVKSWPNGSKGGPISTWGDVPLRVLPHESDIANLEREKERRIVAILDLSPSTPAADPESPAKEPAADLDGFSSGIPPAPPPPPIYRLSSFFQSAVLPPESLASFRPSPSDPTSSVEQQLLTATRAPLEGMLALLARRFEREDPSRATSGPPSEGSDVFVLVAPRDPRTEAERTRARVVVPLAVALWRLKLWTGEGWR
;
A
#
# COMPACT_ATOMS: atom_id res chain seq x y z
N MET A 1 -4.81 12.96 23.56
CA MET A 1 -6.09 12.59 22.93
C MET A 1 -5.89 12.26 21.43
N PRO A 2 -5.39 11.07 21.02
CA PRO A 2 -5.28 10.66 19.61
C PRO A 2 -6.24 9.52 19.18
N TYR A 3 -7.16 9.08 20.03
CA TYR A 3 -7.86 7.79 19.86
C TYR A 3 -9.08 7.76 18.92
N GLN A 4 -9.55 8.90 18.38
CA GLN A 4 -10.74 8.93 17.49
C GLN A 4 -10.43 8.71 15.99
N LEU A 5 -9.17 8.83 15.55
CA LEU A 5 -8.80 8.71 14.13
C LEU A 5 -8.85 7.27 13.59
N ALA A 6 -8.63 6.25 14.43
CA ALA A 6 -8.57 4.86 13.97
C ALA A 6 -9.94 4.25 13.65
N SER A 7 -10.98 4.64 14.39
CA SER A 7 -12.36 4.19 14.13
C SER A 7 -12.92 4.83 12.85
N SER A 8 -12.59 6.11 12.61
CA SER A 8 -12.98 6.79 11.37
C SER A 8 -12.27 6.21 10.15
N GLN A 9 -11.00 5.78 10.24
CA GLN A 9 -10.30 5.18 9.09
C GLN A 9 -10.85 3.80 8.70
N LEU A 10 -11.22 2.96 9.67
CA LEU A 10 -11.88 1.68 9.36
C LEU A 10 -13.30 1.86 8.84
N THR A 11 -14.01 2.89 9.31
CA THR A 11 -15.33 3.29 8.79
C THR A 11 -15.19 3.95 7.42
N ALA A 12 -14.10 4.67 7.14
CA ALA A 12 -13.79 5.24 5.85
C ALA A 12 -13.55 4.11 4.84
N LEU A 13 -12.75 3.10 5.16
CA LEU A 13 -12.59 1.92 4.29
C LEU A 13 -13.93 1.23 3.99
N ARG A 14 -14.86 1.17 4.96
CA ARG A 14 -16.23 0.64 4.74
C ARG A 14 -17.13 1.58 3.92
N SER A 15 -17.05 2.90 4.14
CA SER A 15 -17.84 3.91 3.44
C SER A 15 -17.38 4.13 2.00
N LEU A 16 -16.12 3.83 1.70
CA LEU A 16 -15.50 4.03 0.38
C LEU A 16 -15.87 2.94 -0.63
N HIS A 17 -16.25 1.74 -0.17
CA HIS A 17 -16.85 0.73 -1.02
C HIS A 17 -18.36 0.93 -1.26
N ALA A 18 -19.02 1.84 -0.54
CA ALA A 18 -20.48 1.91 -0.50
C ALA A 18 -21.10 3.20 -1.09
N GLN A 19 -20.32 4.15 -1.66
CA GLN A 19 -20.88 5.46 -2.05
C GLN A 19 -20.40 5.95 -3.43
N SER A 20 -21.15 5.61 -4.47
CA SER A 20 -21.24 6.36 -5.73
C SER A 20 -22.25 7.51 -5.55
N GLY A 21 -21.83 8.59 -4.89
CA GLY A 21 -22.68 9.77 -4.64
C GLY A 21 -21.84 11.03 -4.41
N PHE A 22 -21.91 11.93 -5.38
CA PHE A 22 -21.07 13.12 -5.59
C PHE A 22 -20.76 14.00 -4.35
N CYS A 23 -19.48 14.39 -4.24
CA CYS A 23 -18.92 15.51 -3.48
C CYS A 23 -19.07 15.54 -1.94
N ARG A 24 -18.82 14.41 -1.27
CA ARG A 24 -18.37 14.41 0.14
C ARG A 24 -16.85 14.57 0.18
N ARG A 25 -16.32 15.35 1.15
CA ARG A 25 -14.87 15.62 1.32
C ARG A 25 -14.07 14.33 1.14
N LEU A 26 -13.25 14.26 0.09
CA LEU A 26 -12.35 13.12 -0.12
C LEU A 26 -11.43 12.99 1.10
N SER A 27 -11.18 11.76 1.55
CA SER A 27 -10.20 11.54 2.63
C SER A 27 -8.85 12.09 2.16
N ALA A 28 -8.05 12.64 3.09
CA ALA A 28 -6.68 13.04 2.79
C ALA A 28 -5.84 11.87 2.24
N ASP A 29 -6.23 10.64 2.58
CA ASP A 29 -5.64 9.40 2.05
C ASP A 29 -5.83 9.24 0.53
N MET A 30 -6.84 9.87 -0.05
CA MET A 30 -7.13 9.86 -1.50
C MET A 30 -6.48 11.01 -2.25
N MET A 31 -5.64 11.80 -1.57
CA MET A 31 -5.04 13.00 -2.13
C MET A 31 -3.53 12.91 -2.09
N VAL A 32 -2.89 13.63 -3.00
CA VAL A 32 -1.46 13.90 -3.03
C VAL A 32 -1.29 15.37 -2.72
N ARG A 33 -0.41 15.67 -1.77
CA ARG A 33 -0.04 17.05 -1.48
C ARG A 33 1.05 17.48 -2.45
N PHE A 34 0.90 18.67 -3.00
CA PHE A 34 1.93 19.36 -3.75
C PHE A 34 2.33 20.61 -2.97
N GLU A 35 3.63 20.83 -2.78
CA GLU A 35 4.16 21.99 -2.07
C GLU A 35 5.12 22.78 -2.97
N LEU A 36 5.16 24.10 -2.78
CA LEU A 36 6.12 24.96 -3.45
C LEU A 36 7.47 24.87 -2.73
N THR A 37 8.49 24.41 -3.46
CA THR A 37 9.88 24.32 -3.01
C THR A 37 10.74 25.38 -3.73
N ARG A 38 11.77 25.89 -3.04
CA ARG A 38 12.76 26.76 -3.66
C ARG A 38 13.92 25.90 -4.17
N PRO A 39 14.23 25.91 -5.49
CA PRO A 39 15.38 25.20 -6.01
C PRO A 39 16.68 25.82 -5.46
N GLN A 40 17.70 24.99 -5.25
CA GLN A 40 19.00 25.44 -4.71
C GLN A 40 19.76 26.35 -5.69
N THR A 41 19.43 26.31 -6.99
CA THR A 41 20.16 26.97 -8.08
C THR A 41 19.96 28.49 -8.17
N GLY A 42 19.55 29.15 -7.07
CA GLY A 42 19.43 30.61 -6.98
C GLY A 42 18.35 31.26 -7.86
N THR A 43 17.59 30.48 -8.63
CA THR A 43 16.48 31.02 -9.43
C THR A 43 15.35 31.49 -8.53
N ARG A 44 14.70 32.60 -8.90
CA ARG A 44 13.55 33.17 -8.16
C ARG A 44 12.24 32.40 -8.40
N SER A 45 12.25 31.34 -9.22
CA SER A 45 11.06 30.53 -9.49
C SER A 45 10.85 29.54 -8.34
N LEU A 46 9.59 29.36 -7.95
CA LEU A 46 9.20 28.30 -7.03
C LEU A 46 8.75 27.09 -7.84
N LEU A 47 9.22 25.90 -7.48
CA LEU A 47 8.83 24.67 -8.14
C LEU A 47 7.72 23.99 -7.34
N LEU A 48 6.64 23.58 -8.00
CA LEU A 48 5.60 22.77 -7.38
C LEU A 48 5.99 21.29 -7.47
N GLU A 49 6.22 20.68 -6.32
CA GLU A 49 6.66 19.29 -6.22
C GLU A 49 5.71 18.46 -5.35
N PRO A 50 5.56 17.15 -5.63
CA PRO A 50 4.83 16.27 -4.75
C PRO A 50 5.54 16.15 -3.40
N SER A 51 4.76 16.20 -2.33
CA SER A 51 5.26 16.17 -0.95
C SER A 51 4.44 15.24 -0.06
N ARG A 52 5.08 14.77 1.02
CA ARG A 52 4.44 13.95 2.07
C ARG A 52 3.77 12.66 1.59
N ILE A 53 4.22 12.10 0.46
CA ILE A 53 3.80 10.75 0.02
C ILE A 53 4.52 9.68 0.84
N LEU A 54 5.83 9.85 1.02
CA LEU A 54 6.67 8.94 1.81
C LEU A 54 6.32 9.01 3.30
N HIS A 55 6.61 7.94 4.02
CA HIS A 55 6.43 7.93 5.46
C HIS A 55 7.45 8.87 6.12
N PRO A 56 7.07 9.70 7.13
CA PRO A 56 7.96 10.73 7.68
C PRO A 56 9.32 10.22 8.16
N ARG A 57 9.38 8.98 8.69
CA ARG A 57 10.64 8.30 9.07
C ARG A 57 11.63 8.14 7.91
N PHE A 58 11.13 8.06 6.68
CA PHE A 58 11.91 7.80 5.46
C PHE A 58 11.89 8.99 4.50
N ASP A 59 11.25 10.10 4.88
CA ASP A 59 11.18 11.29 4.05
C ASP A 59 12.41 12.16 4.34
N PRO A 60 13.36 12.30 3.38
CA PRO A 60 14.57 13.07 3.60
C PRO A 60 14.28 14.55 3.90
N SER A 61 13.13 15.06 3.45
CA SER A 61 12.72 16.45 3.75
C SER A 61 12.41 16.67 5.23
N VAL A 62 11.98 15.63 5.94
CA VAL A 62 11.65 15.67 7.38
C VAL A 62 12.88 15.44 8.24
N ALA A 63 13.87 14.68 7.76
CA ALA A 63 15.09 14.34 8.50
C ALA A 63 16.10 15.51 8.65
N GLY A 64 15.66 16.76 8.46
CA GLY A 64 16.51 17.95 8.57
C GLY A 64 17.46 18.16 7.39
N GLN A 65 17.41 17.31 6.35
CA GLN A 65 18.32 17.35 5.20
C GLN A 65 17.86 18.26 4.04
N GLY A 66 17.10 19.32 4.32
CA GLY A 66 17.19 20.52 3.48
C GLY A 66 16.19 20.69 2.33
N GLY A 67 14.93 20.28 2.51
CA GLY A 67 13.86 20.78 1.65
C GLY A 67 13.50 22.22 2.01
N HIS A 68 13.78 23.20 1.13
CA HIS A 68 13.31 24.58 1.30
C HIS A 68 11.83 24.69 0.92
N SER A 69 10.97 23.95 1.63
CA SER A 69 9.52 24.06 1.46
C SER A 69 9.09 25.43 1.97
N THR A 70 8.26 26.11 1.18
CA THR A 70 7.64 27.38 1.58
C THR A 70 6.46 27.19 2.54
N GLY A 71 6.07 25.95 2.82
CA GLY A 71 4.85 25.59 3.56
C GLY A 71 3.56 25.78 2.77
N LYS A 72 3.60 26.50 1.64
CA LYS A 72 2.46 26.70 0.73
C LYS A 72 2.31 25.48 -0.17
N GLY A 73 1.10 24.95 -0.23
CA GLY A 73 0.79 23.79 -1.06
C GLY A 73 -0.69 23.65 -1.34
N MET A 74 -1.02 22.65 -2.14
CA MET A 74 -2.39 22.28 -2.46
C MET A 74 -2.54 20.76 -2.48
N TRP A 75 -3.77 20.30 -2.30
CA TRP A 75 -4.10 18.89 -2.40
C TRP A 75 -4.74 18.60 -3.75
N VAL A 76 -4.31 17.50 -4.36
CA VAL A 76 -4.78 17.01 -5.66
C VAL A 76 -5.27 15.58 -5.45
N THR A 77 -6.31 15.16 -6.15
CA THR A 77 -6.75 13.75 -6.10
C THR A 77 -5.61 12.82 -6.53
N CYS A 78 -5.48 11.66 -5.87
CA CYS A 78 -4.44 10.66 -6.15
C CYS A 78 -4.73 9.89 -7.45
N TRP A 79 -4.64 10.60 -8.57
CA TRP A 79 -4.92 10.11 -9.92
C TRP A 79 -4.03 10.87 -10.92
N SER A 80 -3.35 10.16 -11.82
CA SER A 80 -2.42 10.75 -12.79
C SER A 80 -3.02 11.88 -13.63
N GLU A 81 -4.23 11.68 -14.16
CA GLU A 81 -4.95 12.59 -15.05
C GLU A 81 -5.34 13.89 -14.33
N ALA A 82 -5.50 13.82 -13.00
CA ALA A 82 -5.73 15.00 -12.18
C ALA A 82 -4.47 15.88 -12.07
N VAL A 83 -3.28 15.27 -12.03
CA VAL A 83 -2.00 15.99 -12.02
C VAL A 83 -1.73 16.63 -13.38
N GLU A 84 -2.00 15.91 -14.47
CA GLU A 84 -1.93 16.48 -15.83
C GLU A 84 -2.91 17.65 -16.00
N THR A 85 -4.13 17.50 -15.49
CA THR A 85 -5.12 18.57 -15.51
C THR A 85 -4.70 19.77 -14.66
N LEU A 86 -4.06 19.54 -13.51
CA LEU A 86 -3.47 20.59 -12.69
C LEU A 86 -2.41 21.37 -13.47
N ALA A 87 -1.50 20.67 -14.16
CA ALA A 87 -0.45 21.27 -14.97
C ALA A 87 -1.04 22.11 -16.12
N ARG A 88 -1.92 21.51 -16.92
CA ARG A 88 -2.60 22.16 -18.06
C ARG A 88 -3.38 23.40 -17.66
N LYS A 89 -4.12 23.34 -16.54
CA LYS A 89 -4.91 24.48 -16.05
C LYS A 89 -4.05 25.54 -15.33
N GLY A 90 -2.79 25.24 -15.00
CA GLY A 90 -1.92 26.17 -14.26
C GLY A 90 -2.47 26.58 -12.88
N SER A 91 -3.37 25.77 -12.28
CA SER A 91 -4.13 26.18 -11.09
C SER A 91 -3.26 26.45 -9.86
N TYR A 92 -2.06 25.88 -9.82
CA TYR A 92 -1.05 26.09 -8.79
C TYR A 92 -0.46 27.51 -8.79
N LYS A 93 -0.59 28.29 -9.89
CA LYS A 93 -0.17 29.70 -9.93
C LYS A 93 -0.96 30.59 -8.97
N ARG A 94 -2.10 30.11 -8.46
CA ARG A 94 -2.86 30.76 -7.38
C ARG A 94 -2.12 30.74 -6.04
N LEU A 95 -1.19 29.80 -5.84
CA LEU A 95 -0.35 29.75 -4.64
C LEU A 95 0.78 30.81 -4.70
N HIS A 96 1.35 31.00 -5.89
CA HIS A 96 2.38 32.00 -6.18
C HIS A 96 2.51 32.25 -7.68
N SER A 97 2.65 33.51 -8.10
CA SER A 97 2.73 33.87 -9.52
C SER A 97 3.96 33.32 -10.25
N SER A 98 5.10 33.20 -9.55
CA SER A 98 6.33 32.59 -10.09
C SER A 98 6.40 31.07 -9.97
N ALA A 99 5.30 30.43 -9.51
CA ALA A 99 5.25 28.98 -9.41
C ALA A 99 5.32 28.36 -10.81
N SER A 100 6.17 27.36 -10.95
CA SER A 100 6.30 26.49 -12.10
C SER A 100 6.09 25.03 -11.67
N MET A 101 5.77 24.16 -12.62
CA MET A 101 5.74 22.72 -12.42
C MET A 101 6.65 22.12 -13.48
N SER A 102 7.42 21.08 -13.13
CA SER A 102 8.18 20.30 -14.11
C SER A 102 7.25 19.66 -15.14
N ASP A 103 7.83 19.03 -16.16
CA ASP A 103 7.08 18.23 -17.13
C ASP A 103 6.08 17.28 -16.43
N PRO A 104 4.78 17.30 -16.78
CA PRO A 104 3.76 16.51 -16.09
C PRO A 104 4.06 15.01 -16.08
N ALA A 105 4.64 14.46 -17.16
CA ALA A 105 5.01 13.05 -17.23
C ALA A 105 6.08 12.71 -16.16
N LEU A 106 7.09 13.56 -16.01
CA LEU A 106 8.11 13.41 -14.97
C LEU A 106 7.52 13.54 -13.56
N VAL A 107 6.59 14.48 -13.35
CA VAL A 107 5.90 14.63 -12.07
C VAL A 107 5.06 13.40 -11.75
N CYS A 108 4.33 12.86 -12.73
CA CYS A 108 3.56 11.63 -12.58
C CYS A 108 4.46 10.44 -12.25
N ALA A 109 5.57 10.27 -12.96
CA ALA A 109 6.56 9.23 -12.66
C ALA A 109 7.13 9.38 -11.24
N LYS A 110 7.40 10.61 -10.78
CA LYS A 110 7.86 10.89 -9.41
C LYS A 110 6.82 10.49 -8.36
N VAL A 111 5.55 10.87 -8.55
CA VAL A 111 4.45 10.48 -7.64
C VAL A 111 4.29 8.98 -7.59
N HIS A 112 4.23 8.32 -8.75
CA HIS A 112 4.14 6.87 -8.89
C HIS A 112 5.25 6.16 -8.10
N SER A 113 6.49 6.59 -8.33
CA SER A 113 7.67 6.04 -7.66
C SER A 113 7.64 6.24 -6.14
N GLN A 114 7.15 7.40 -5.67
CA GLN A 114 6.99 7.65 -4.24
C GLN A 114 5.87 6.79 -3.62
N LEU A 115 4.78 6.53 -4.35
CA LEU A 115 3.71 5.63 -3.90
C LEU A 115 4.19 4.18 -3.82
N ALA A 116 4.93 3.70 -4.82
CA ALA A 116 5.56 2.38 -4.81
C ALA A 116 6.50 2.23 -3.61
N ARG A 117 7.38 3.21 -3.37
CA ARG A 117 8.25 3.23 -2.18
C ARG A 117 7.47 3.28 -0.87
N ARG A 118 6.32 3.98 -0.84
CA ARG A 118 5.47 4.03 0.36
C ARG A 118 4.93 2.64 0.72
N VAL A 119 4.59 1.81 -0.27
CA VAL A 119 4.19 0.41 -0.02
C VAL A 119 5.31 -0.37 0.67
N VAL A 120 6.55 -0.26 0.16
CA VAL A 120 7.71 -0.91 0.78
C VAL A 120 7.92 -0.46 2.23
N GLN A 121 7.86 0.86 2.47
CA GLN A 121 8.02 1.45 3.81
C GLN A 121 6.94 0.96 4.77
N GLU A 122 5.69 0.85 4.33
CA GLU A 122 4.60 0.38 5.18
C GLU A 122 4.67 -1.13 5.46
N ALA A 123 5.24 -1.93 4.54
CA ALA A 123 5.56 -3.33 4.78
C ALA A 123 6.64 -3.48 5.86
N GLU A 124 7.69 -2.66 5.80
CA GLU A 124 8.74 -2.60 6.84
C GLU A 124 8.17 -2.18 8.20
N LEU A 125 7.37 -1.11 8.24
CA LEU A 125 6.75 -0.63 9.47
C LEU A 125 5.71 -1.60 10.02
N LEU A 126 4.99 -2.34 9.16
CA LEU A 126 4.10 -3.43 9.60
C LEU A 126 4.91 -4.50 10.33
N ALA A 127 6.01 -4.96 9.71
CA ALA A 127 6.89 -5.95 10.30
C ALA A 127 7.46 -5.49 11.65
N GLU A 128 7.93 -4.24 11.76
CA GLU A 128 8.43 -3.69 13.02
C GLU A 128 7.34 -3.62 14.10
N ARG A 129 6.15 -3.13 13.76
CA ARG A 129 5.03 -3.00 14.71
C ARG A 129 4.57 -4.35 15.24
N VAL A 130 4.59 -5.39 14.43
CA VAL A 130 4.25 -6.75 14.86
C VAL A 130 5.37 -7.37 15.69
N LYS A 131 6.64 -7.16 15.30
CA LYS A 131 7.80 -7.65 16.06
C LYS A 131 7.89 -7.07 17.47
N SER A 132 7.43 -5.83 17.66
CA SER A 132 7.44 -5.13 18.96
C SER A 132 6.28 -5.50 19.88
N TRP A 133 5.34 -6.33 19.43
CA TRP A 133 4.29 -6.83 20.32
C TRP A 133 4.87 -7.71 21.43
N PRO A 134 4.35 -7.60 22.66
CA PRO A 134 4.87 -8.33 23.80
C PRO A 134 4.74 -9.84 23.57
N ASN A 135 5.82 -10.56 23.83
CA ASN A 135 5.86 -12.02 23.81
C ASN A 135 5.25 -12.53 25.12
N GLY A 136 4.25 -13.41 25.08
CA GLY A 136 3.99 -14.30 26.20
C GLY A 136 3.16 -13.78 27.38
N SER A 137 2.07 -13.04 27.14
CA SER A 137 0.97 -13.01 28.14
C SER A 137 -0.34 -13.45 27.50
N LYS A 138 -1.07 -14.36 28.16
CA LYS A 138 -2.44 -14.72 27.82
C LYS A 138 -3.24 -13.42 27.73
N GLY A 139 -3.59 -13.00 26.52
CA GLY A 139 -4.26 -11.72 26.24
C GLY A 139 -3.47 -10.72 25.37
N GLY A 140 -2.25 -11.06 24.91
CA GLY A 140 -1.50 -10.26 23.95
C GLY A 140 -2.18 -10.19 22.56
N PRO A 141 -1.80 -9.22 21.70
CA PRO A 141 -2.35 -9.09 20.35
C PRO A 141 -2.17 -10.32 19.45
N ILE A 142 -1.17 -11.16 19.72
CA ILE A 142 -0.98 -12.45 19.05
C ILE A 142 -0.95 -13.54 20.11
N SER A 143 -1.92 -14.45 20.09
CA SER A 143 -1.94 -15.65 20.93
C SER A 143 -1.84 -16.93 20.09
N THR A 144 -2.18 -16.86 18.81
CA THR A 144 -2.17 -17.97 17.85
C THR A 144 -1.69 -17.51 16.48
N TRP A 145 -1.31 -18.44 15.60
CA TRP A 145 -1.12 -18.16 14.17
C TRP A 145 -2.36 -17.54 13.50
N GLY A 146 -3.53 -17.78 14.10
CA GLY A 146 -4.76 -17.11 13.75
C GLY A 146 -4.68 -15.59 13.88
N ASP A 147 -3.99 -15.08 14.90
CA ASP A 147 -3.97 -13.66 15.21
C ASP A 147 -2.96 -12.87 14.37
N VAL A 148 -2.13 -13.55 13.58
CA VAL A 148 -1.12 -12.89 12.75
C VAL A 148 -1.82 -12.12 11.64
N PRO A 149 -1.58 -10.80 11.50
CA PRO A 149 -2.28 -9.94 10.53
C PRO A 149 -1.88 -10.20 9.06
N LEU A 150 -0.95 -11.14 8.83
CA LEU A 150 -0.39 -11.49 7.54
C LEU A 150 -0.35 -13.01 7.42
N ARG A 151 -0.85 -13.56 6.31
CA ARG A 151 -0.78 -14.99 5.97
C ARG A 151 -0.09 -15.17 4.63
N VAL A 152 0.59 -16.28 4.45
CA VAL A 152 1.14 -16.69 3.16
C VAL A 152 0.26 -17.83 2.67
N LEU A 153 -0.22 -17.73 1.43
CA LEU A 153 -1.09 -18.75 0.84
C LEU A 153 -0.40 -19.44 -0.33
N PRO A 154 -0.22 -20.76 -0.29
CA PRO A 154 0.37 -21.49 -1.40
C PRO A 154 -0.55 -21.55 -2.63
N HIS A 155 -1.87 -21.48 -2.45
CA HIS A 155 -2.82 -21.63 -3.55
C HIS A 155 -4.02 -20.67 -3.42
N GLU A 156 -4.56 -20.21 -4.55
CA GLU A 156 -5.78 -19.40 -4.60
C GLU A 156 -6.99 -20.04 -3.90
N SER A 157 -7.08 -21.39 -3.88
CA SER A 157 -8.16 -22.10 -3.18
C SER A 157 -8.21 -21.81 -1.68
N ASP A 158 -7.08 -21.40 -1.10
CA ASP A 158 -6.99 -21.06 0.32
C ASP A 158 -7.60 -19.68 0.62
N ILE A 159 -7.73 -18.81 -0.39
CA ILE A 159 -8.42 -17.52 -0.25
C ILE A 159 -9.90 -17.79 0.04
N ALA A 160 -10.53 -18.71 -0.70
CA ALA A 160 -11.93 -19.08 -0.47
C ALA A 160 -12.14 -19.72 0.92
N ASN A 161 -11.14 -20.45 1.44
CA ASN A 161 -11.16 -20.98 2.81
C ASN A 161 -11.12 -19.83 3.83
N LEU A 162 -10.24 -18.84 3.64
CA LEU A 162 -10.14 -17.66 4.51
C LEU A 162 -11.42 -16.82 4.51
N GLU A 163 -12.06 -16.63 3.36
CA GLU A 163 -13.30 -15.85 3.26
C GLU A 163 -14.47 -16.51 4.01
N ARG A 164 -14.45 -17.84 4.12
CA ARG A 164 -15.42 -18.60 4.92
C ARG A 164 -15.21 -18.42 6.43
N GLU A 165 -14.04 -17.95 6.88
CA GLU A 165 -13.80 -17.66 8.30
C GLU A 165 -14.63 -16.41 8.75
N LYS A 166 -15.76 -16.65 9.43
CA LYS A 166 -16.72 -15.59 9.81
C LYS A 166 -16.13 -14.48 10.70
N GLU A 167 -15.11 -14.79 11.48
CA GLU A 167 -14.52 -13.87 12.46
C GLU A 167 -13.55 -12.85 11.83
N ARG A 168 -13.17 -13.08 10.57
CA ARG A 168 -12.10 -12.34 9.92
C ARG A 168 -12.58 -11.71 8.64
N ARG A 169 -11.82 -10.73 8.22
CA ARG A 169 -11.95 -10.13 6.90
C ARG A 169 -10.58 -10.09 6.26
N ILE A 170 -10.55 -10.45 4.98
CA ILE A 170 -9.43 -10.16 4.12
C ILE A 170 -9.48 -8.66 3.81
N VAL A 171 -8.40 -7.95 4.13
CA VAL A 171 -8.27 -6.52 3.88
C VAL A 171 -7.66 -6.27 2.51
N ALA A 172 -6.65 -7.06 2.15
CA ALA A 172 -5.98 -7.00 0.85
C ALA A 172 -5.21 -8.30 0.61
N ILE A 173 -5.01 -8.64 -0.65
CA ILE A 173 -4.13 -9.71 -1.11
C ILE A 173 -2.99 -9.05 -1.88
N LEU A 174 -1.74 -9.31 -1.47
CA LEU A 174 -0.54 -8.81 -2.11
C LEU A 174 0.07 -9.98 -2.88
N ASP A 175 0.16 -9.85 -4.19
CA ASP A 175 0.89 -10.76 -5.05
C ASP A 175 2.25 -10.14 -5.38
N LEU A 176 3.32 -10.73 -4.83
CA LEU A 176 4.71 -10.33 -5.03
C LEU A 176 5.39 -11.12 -6.15
N SER A 177 4.64 -11.91 -6.91
CA SER A 177 5.21 -12.72 -7.99
C SER A 177 5.82 -11.79 -9.04
N PRO A 178 7.05 -12.06 -9.51
CA PRO A 178 7.67 -11.25 -10.54
C PRO A 178 6.80 -11.26 -11.80
N SER A 179 6.87 -10.18 -12.58
CA SER A 179 6.26 -10.17 -13.90
C SER A 179 6.84 -11.31 -14.72
N THR A 180 6.00 -12.28 -15.10
CA THR A 180 6.39 -13.20 -16.16
C THR A 180 6.46 -12.36 -17.42
N PRO A 181 7.62 -12.26 -18.11
CA PRO A 181 7.67 -11.58 -19.40
C PRO A 181 6.60 -12.24 -20.25
N ALA A 182 5.64 -11.43 -20.72
CA ALA A 182 4.44 -11.92 -21.38
C ALA A 182 4.87 -12.93 -22.47
N ALA A 183 4.61 -14.22 -22.23
CA ALA A 183 4.59 -15.19 -23.31
C ALA A 183 3.61 -14.64 -24.34
N ASP A 184 4.02 -14.60 -25.61
CA ASP A 184 3.49 -13.75 -26.68
C ASP A 184 2.01 -13.32 -26.53
N PRO A 185 1.68 -12.03 -26.73
CA PRO A 185 0.34 -11.47 -26.55
C PRO A 185 -0.74 -12.00 -27.52
N GLU A 186 -0.50 -13.13 -28.21
CA GLU A 186 -1.41 -13.71 -29.19
C GLU A 186 -2.61 -14.46 -28.58
N SER A 187 -2.66 -14.65 -27.27
CA SER A 187 -3.88 -15.16 -26.64
C SER A 187 -4.75 -13.97 -26.21
N PRO A 188 -5.83 -13.64 -26.95
CA PRO A 188 -6.74 -12.58 -26.55
C PRO A 188 -7.29 -12.93 -25.16
N ALA A 189 -6.83 -12.19 -24.15
CA ALA A 189 -7.32 -12.31 -22.79
C ALA A 189 -8.84 -12.16 -22.86
N LYS A 190 -9.54 -13.27 -22.62
CA LYS A 190 -10.99 -13.33 -22.57
C LYS A 190 -11.41 -12.64 -21.27
N GLU A 191 -11.35 -11.31 -21.26
CA GLU A 191 -11.98 -10.52 -20.20
C GLU A 191 -13.44 -10.97 -20.15
N PRO A 192 -13.93 -11.41 -18.98
CA PRO A 192 -15.34 -11.73 -18.84
C PRO A 192 -16.10 -10.44 -19.14
N ALA A 193 -16.80 -10.42 -20.28
CA ALA A 193 -17.66 -9.30 -20.65
C ALA A 193 -18.56 -9.00 -19.46
N ALA A 194 -18.42 -7.81 -18.90
CA ALA A 194 -19.32 -7.31 -17.88
C ALA A 194 -20.69 -7.13 -18.54
N ASP A 195 -21.52 -8.18 -18.49
CA ASP A 195 -22.92 -8.12 -18.90
C ASP A 195 -23.61 -7.03 -18.06
N LEU A 196 -23.79 -5.86 -18.67
CA LEU A 196 -24.51 -4.71 -18.12
C LEU A 196 -26.03 -4.88 -18.20
N ASP A 197 -26.52 -6.05 -18.61
CA ASP A 197 -27.94 -6.32 -18.80
C ASP A 197 -28.51 -7.11 -17.62
N GLY A 198 -29.34 -6.45 -16.81
CA GLY A 198 -30.31 -7.16 -15.97
C GLY A 198 -30.61 -6.53 -14.61
N PHE A 199 -31.43 -5.49 -14.60
CA PHE A 199 -32.25 -5.14 -13.43
C PHE A 199 -33.28 -6.24 -13.15
N SER A 200 -32.88 -7.42 -12.65
CA SER A 200 -33.88 -8.40 -12.18
C SER A 200 -33.29 -9.55 -11.37
N SER A 201 -33.26 -9.38 -10.04
CA SER A 201 -33.65 -10.40 -9.04
C SER A 201 -33.33 -9.85 -7.66
N GLY A 202 -34.27 -9.93 -6.72
CA GLY A 202 -34.15 -9.42 -5.34
C GLY A 202 -33.14 -10.17 -4.45
N ILE A 203 -32.09 -10.74 -5.03
CA ILE A 203 -31.00 -11.38 -4.30
C ILE A 203 -30.08 -10.25 -3.80
N PRO A 204 -29.78 -10.16 -2.49
CA PRO A 204 -28.85 -9.17 -1.99
C PRO A 204 -27.50 -9.35 -2.71
N PRO A 205 -26.87 -8.27 -3.22
CA PRO A 205 -25.63 -8.38 -3.96
C PRO A 205 -24.58 -9.09 -3.10
N ALA A 206 -23.90 -10.08 -3.69
CA ALA A 206 -22.79 -10.74 -3.03
C ALA A 206 -21.75 -9.69 -2.60
N PRO A 207 -21.09 -9.87 -1.44
CA PRO A 207 -20.04 -8.95 -1.03
C PRO A 207 -18.95 -8.91 -2.11
N PRO A 208 -18.38 -7.73 -2.42
CA PRO A 208 -17.32 -7.62 -3.41
C PRO A 208 -16.12 -8.47 -2.99
N PRO A 209 -15.43 -9.13 -3.94
CA PRO A 209 -14.24 -9.90 -3.62
C PRO A 209 -13.15 -8.99 -3.03
N PRO A 210 -12.25 -9.54 -2.19
CA PRO A 210 -11.15 -8.79 -1.62
C PRO A 210 -10.24 -8.26 -2.73
N PRO A 211 -9.70 -7.04 -2.58
CA PRO A 211 -8.83 -6.46 -3.59
C PRO A 211 -7.49 -7.19 -3.64
N ILE A 212 -7.13 -7.65 -4.83
CA ILE A 212 -5.82 -8.23 -5.17
C ILE A 212 -4.92 -7.13 -5.74
N TYR A 213 -3.69 -7.05 -5.24
CA TYR A 213 -2.66 -6.09 -5.65
C TYR A 213 -1.45 -6.86 -6.16
N ARG A 214 -1.31 -6.95 -7.49
CA ARG A 214 -0.14 -7.53 -8.14
C ARG A 214 0.98 -6.51 -8.21
N LEU A 215 1.89 -6.52 -7.24
CA LEU A 215 2.88 -5.46 -7.06
C LEU A 215 3.87 -5.32 -8.21
N SER A 216 4.09 -6.39 -8.96
CA SER A 216 4.88 -6.37 -10.19
C SER A 216 4.35 -5.37 -11.21
N SER A 217 3.05 -5.33 -11.51
CA SER A 217 2.47 -4.38 -12.49
C SER A 217 2.71 -2.93 -12.08
N PHE A 218 2.53 -2.63 -10.78
CA PHE A 218 2.74 -1.29 -10.27
C PHE A 218 4.21 -0.90 -10.20
N PHE A 219 5.14 -1.83 -10.00
CA PHE A 219 6.56 -1.50 -9.81
C PHE A 219 7.34 -1.39 -11.12
N GLN A 220 6.83 -1.92 -12.23
CA GLN A 220 7.47 -1.81 -13.56
C GLN A 220 7.78 -0.36 -13.98
N SER A 221 6.87 0.57 -13.71
CA SER A 221 7.03 1.98 -14.10
C SER A 221 7.64 2.86 -13.00
N ALA A 222 8.08 2.27 -11.89
CA ALA A 222 8.72 3.01 -10.82
C ALA A 222 10.17 3.39 -11.18
N VAL A 223 10.57 4.59 -10.80
CA VAL A 223 11.91 5.14 -10.98
C VAL A 223 12.49 5.44 -9.61
N LEU A 224 13.57 4.76 -9.25
CA LEU A 224 14.26 5.01 -7.99
C LEU A 224 15.38 6.03 -8.20
N PRO A 225 15.41 7.13 -7.42
CA PRO A 225 16.57 8.00 -7.45
C PRO A 225 17.76 7.24 -6.83
N PRO A 226 19.00 7.49 -7.29
CA PRO A 226 20.19 6.73 -6.87
C PRO A 226 20.33 6.63 -5.34
N GLU A 227 20.02 7.71 -4.64
CA GLU A 227 20.14 7.80 -3.18
C GLU A 227 19.11 6.96 -2.42
N SER A 228 17.96 6.64 -3.03
CA SER A 228 16.95 5.81 -2.37
C SER A 228 17.38 4.35 -2.24
N LEU A 229 18.34 3.90 -3.03
CA LEU A 229 18.89 2.55 -2.94
C LEU A 229 19.70 2.34 -1.66
N ALA A 230 20.26 3.38 -1.06
CA ALA A 230 21.01 3.25 0.19
C ALA A 230 20.13 2.77 1.36
N SER A 231 18.84 3.15 1.35
CA SER A 231 17.87 2.64 2.32
C SER A 231 17.43 1.20 2.02
N PHE A 232 17.37 0.83 0.74
CA PHE A 232 17.06 -0.53 0.32
C PHE A 232 18.35 -1.31 0.20
N ARG A 233 19.01 -1.68 1.31
CA ARG A 233 20.29 -2.43 1.32
C ARG A 233 20.30 -3.50 0.21
N PRO A 234 20.84 -3.21 -0.98
CA PRO A 234 20.71 -4.13 -2.09
C PRO A 234 21.57 -5.31 -1.69
N SER A 235 21.04 -6.53 -1.86
CA SER A 235 21.94 -7.67 -1.80
C SER A 235 23.05 -7.38 -2.82
N PRO A 236 24.35 -7.40 -2.43
CA PRO A 236 25.46 -7.05 -3.32
C PRO A 236 25.60 -8.02 -4.50
N SER A 237 24.72 -9.02 -4.61
CA SER A 237 24.82 -10.13 -5.53
C SER A 237 24.36 -9.83 -6.96
N ASP A 238 23.65 -8.72 -7.25
CA ASP A 238 23.17 -8.52 -8.63
C ASP A 238 22.98 -7.04 -9.06
N PRO A 239 23.99 -6.42 -9.71
CA PRO A 239 23.88 -5.06 -10.25
C PRO A 239 22.90 -4.95 -11.42
N THR A 240 22.40 -6.08 -11.96
CA THR A 240 21.47 -6.11 -13.10
C THR A 240 20.01 -6.24 -12.69
N SER A 241 19.72 -6.33 -11.39
CA SER A 241 18.35 -6.44 -10.90
C SER A 241 17.50 -5.26 -11.34
N SER A 242 16.35 -5.54 -11.96
CA SER A 242 15.39 -4.50 -12.35
C SER A 242 14.86 -3.76 -11.12
N VAL A 243 14.45 -2.50 -11.29
CA VAL A 243 13.83 -1.70 -10.23
C VAL A 243 12.61 -2.42 -9.63
N GLU A 244 11.83 -3.09 -10.48
CA GLU A 244 10.72 -3.95 -10.07
C GLU A 244 11.18 -5.02 -9.07
N GLN A 245 12.18 -5.81 -9.44
CA GLN A 245 12.68 -6.90 -8.60
C GLN A 245 13.24 -6.39 -7.27
N GLN A 246 13.92 -5.23 -7.29
CA GLN A 246 14.41 -4.59 -6.07
C GLN A 246 13.26 -4.19 -5.14
N LEU A 247 12.19 -3.59 -5.65
CA LEU A 247 11.03 -3.19 -4.86
C LEU A 247 10.22 -4.39 -4.36
N LEU A 248 10.05 -5.43 -5.18
CA LEU A 248 9.42 -6.69 -4.76
C LEU A 248 10.20 -7.34 -3.62
N THR A 249 11.52 -7.47 -3.78
CA THR A 249 12.41 -8.03 -2.76
C THR A 249 12.38 -7.20 -1.47
N ALA A 250 12.45 -5.88 -1.60
CA ALA A 250 12.39 -4.97 -0.45
C ALA A 250 11.04 -4.99 0.27
N THR A 251 9.94 -5.32 -0.43
CA THR A 251 8.63 -5.54 0.18
C THR A 251 8.55 -6.91 0.85
N ARG A 252 9.05 -7.96 0.19
CA ARG A 252 9.00 -9.37 0.64
C ARG A 252 9.83 -9.58 1.92
N ALA A 253 11.08 -9.14 1.92
CA ALA A 253 12.05 -9.40 2.99
C ALA A 253 11.56 -9.03 4.42
N PRO A 254 11.00 -7.84 4.69
CA PRO A 254 10.52 -7.51 6.03
C PRO A 254 9.33 -8.39 6.47
N LEU A 255 8.45 -8.77 5.52
CA LEU A 255 7.28 -9.60 5.78
C LEU A 255 7.67 -11.04 6.11
N GLU A 256 8.55 -11.65 5.32
CA GLU A 256 9.10 -12.97 5.61
C GLU A 256 9.89 -12.99 6.92
N GLY A 257 10.74 -12.00 7.14
CA GLY A 257 11.50 -11.88 8.39
C GLY A 257 10.61 -11.71 9.63
N MET A 258 9.44 -11.09 9.48
CA MET A 258 8.41 -11.05 10.53
C MET A 258 7.80 -12.43 10.77
N LEU A 259 7.36 -13.12 9.71
CA LEU A 259 6.73 -14.44 9.81
C LEU A 259 7.68 -15.49 10.39
N ALA A 260 8.95 -15.52 9.95
CA ALA A 260 9.97 -16.42 10.48
C ALA A 260 10.23 -16.18 11.97
N LEU A 261 10.24 -14.92 12.41
CA LEU A 261 10.39 -14.58 13.82
C LEU A 261 9.18 -15.01 14.65
N LEU A 262 7.96 -14.85 14.12
CA LEU A 262 6.75 -15.33 14.81
C LEU A 262 6.71 -16.85 14.89
N ALA A 263 7.12 -17.56 13.83
CA ALA A 263 7.23 -19.02 13.83
C ALA A 263 8.12 -19.52 14.96
N ARG A 264 9.33 -18.96 15.07
CA ARG A 264 10.28 -19.28 16.16
C ARG A 264 9.72 -18.96 17.55
N ARG A 265 8.86 -17.94 17.68
CA ARG A 265 8.21 -17.62 18.97
C ARG A 265 7.15 -18.68 19.32
N PHE A 266 6.31 -19.06 18.37
CA PHE A 266 5.29 -20.08 18.59
C PHE A 266 5.88 -21.46 18.88
N GLU A 267 6.95 -21.85 18.20
CA GLU A 267 7.67 -23.10 18.47
C GLU A 267 8.20 -23.19 19.91
N ARG A 268 8.64 -22.05 20.48
CA ARG A 268 9.12 -21.99 21.86
C ARG A 268 7.99 -22.05 22.89
N GLU A 269 6.85 -21.47 22.58
CA GLU A 269 5.69 -21.45 23.49
C GLU A 269 4.95 -22.79 23.51
N ASP A 270 4.84 -23.46 22.35
CA ASP A 270 4.15 -24.74 22.23
C ASP A 270 4.80 -25.60 21.12
N PRO A 271 5.80 -26.44 21.45
CA PRO A 271 6.46 -27.28 20.46
C PRO A 271 5.52 -28.31 19.84
N SER A 272 4.39 -28.64 20.47
CA SER A 272 3.40 -29.57 19.90
C SER A 272 2.68 -28.97 18.69
N ARG A 273 2.58 -27.63 18.62
CA ARG A 273 2.01 -26.88 17.48
C ARG A 273 3.00 -26.66 16.34
N ALA A 274 4.26 -27.05 16.48
CA ALA A 274 5.26 -26.94 15.42
C ALA A 274 4.95 -27.84 14.20
N THR A 275 3.99 -28.77 14.31
CA THR A 275 3.58 -29.65 13.20
C THR A 275 2.79 -28.93 12.11
N SER A 276 2.17 -27.78 12.39
CA SER A 276 1.77 -26.85 11.32
C SER A 276 3.01 -26.05 10.93
N GLY A 277 3.83 -26.66 10.07
CA GLY A 277 5.10 -26.09 9.64
C GLY A 277 4.96 -24.65 9.13
N PRO A 278 6.09 -23.91 9.03
CA PRO A 278 6.09 -22.59 8.42
C PRO A 278 5.40 -22.67 7.04
N PRO A 279 4.68 -21.61 6.62
CA PRO A 279 4.05 -21.60 5.31
C PRO A 279 5.08 -21.99 4.25
N SER A 280 4.69 -22.88 3.34
CA SER A 280 5.57 -23.46 2.32
C SER A 280 6.46 -22.39 1.70
N GLU A 281 7.77 -22.62 1.79
CA GLU A 281 8.77 -21.77 1.16
C GLU A 281 8.43 -21.65 -0.33
N GLY A 282 8.22 -20.42 -0.83
CA GLY A 282 8.04 -20.15 -2.26
C GLY A 282 6.68 -19.58 -2.68
N SER A 283 5.72 -19.35 -1.79
CA SER A 283 4.56 -18.53 -2.16
C SER A 283 4.87 -17.04 -2.08
N ASP A 284 4.53 -16.34 -3.16
CA ASP A 284 4.62 -14.90 -3.28
C ASP A 284 3.31 -14.17 -2.94
N VAL A 285 2.30 -14.91 -2.47
CA VAL A 285 0.97 -14.36 -2.16
C VAL A 285 0.82 -14.17 -0.65
N PHE A 286 0.71 -12.91 -0.25
CA PHE A 286 0.51 -12.49 1.13
C PHE A 286 -0.90 -11.93 1.32
N VAL A 287 -1.59 -12.37 2.37
CA VAL A 287 -2.95 -11.92 2.68
C VAL A 287 -2.95 -11.11 3.97
N LEU A 288 -3.38 -9.86 3.87
CA LEU A 288 -3.62 -9.00 5.03
C LEU A 288 -4.99 -9.32 5.62
N VAL A 289 -5.01 -9.75 6.88
CA VAL A 289 -6.23 -10.10 7.60
C VAL A 289 -6.44 -9.19 8.79
N ALA A 290 -7.71 -8.90 9.09
CA ALA A 290 -8.10 -8.20 10.29
C ALA A 290 -9.34 -8.85 10.91
N PRO A 291 -9.57 -8.70 12.22
CA PRO A 291 -10.85 -9.04 12.83
C PRO A 291 -12.01 -8.30 12.13
N ARG A 292 -13.11 -9.01 11.86
CA ARG A 292 -14.29 -8.44 11.19
C ARG A 292 -15.05 -7.47 12.11
N ASP A 293 -15.15 -7.84 13.38
CA ASP A 293 -15.81 -7.08 14.44
C ASP A 293 -14.89 -7.02 15.68
N PRO A 294 -13.91 -6.09 15.74
CA PRO A 294 -12.93 -6.05 16.82
C PRO A 294 -13.57 -5.54 18.14
N ARG A 295 -13.74 -6.45 19.10
CA ARG A 295 -14.36 -6.18 20.42
C ARG A 295 -13.33 -5.92 21.51
N THR A 296 -12.18 -6.59 21.44
CA THR A 296 -11.08 -6.45 22.40
C THR A 296 -10.04 -5.43 21.95
N GLU A 297 -9.25 -4.88 22.87
CA GLU A 297 -8.16 -3.95 22.48
C GLU A 297 -7.06 -4.67 21.69
N ALA A 298 -6.84 -5.95 21.94
CA ALA A 298 -5.97 -6.81 21.13
C ALA A 298 -6.44 -6.87 19.67
N GLU A 299 -7.72 -7.16 19.44
CA GLU A 299 -8.32 -7.17 18.09
C GLU A 299 -8.26 -5.81 17.40
N ARG A 300 -8.51 -4.72 18.13
CA ARG A 300 -8.40 -3.37 17.59
C ARG A 300 -6.96 -3.04 17.20
N THR A 301 -5.99 -3.46 18.01
CA THR A 301 -4.56 -3.30 17.72
C THR A 301 -4.18 -4.05 16.45
N ARG A 302 -4.64 -5.30 16.29
CA ARG A 302 -4.48 -6.07 15.05
C ARG A 302 -5.12 -5.39 13.84
N ALA A 303 -6.36 -4.92 13.97
CA ALA A 303 -7.05 -4.25 12.89
C ALA A 303 -6.33 -2.95 12.48
N ARG A 304 -5.78 -2.20 13.43
CA ARG A 304 -5.06 -0.93 13.18
C ARG A 304 -3.71 -1.15 12.49
N VAL A 305 -3.01 -2.25 12.78
CA VAL A 305 -1.65 -2.45 12.27
C VAL A 305 -1.62 -2.61 10.74
N VAL A 306 -2.66 -3.20 10.15
CA VAL A 306 -2.72 -3.42 8.69
C VAL A 306 -3.18 -2.20 7.89
N VAL A 307 -3.84 -1.22 8.52
CA VAL A 307 -4.46 -0.08 7.81
C VAL A 307 -3.45 0.72 6.98
N PRO A 308 -2.27 1.11 7.49
CA PRO A 308 -1.35 1.94 6.71
C PRO A 308 -0.87 1.28 5.41
N LEU A 309 -0.57 -0.02 5.44
CA LEU A 309 -0.18 -0.77 4.24
C LEU A 309 -1.36 -0.91 3.27
N ALA A 310 -2.56 -1.21 3.77
CA ALA A 310 -3.77 -1.27 2.94
C ALA A 310 -4.06 0.08 2.26
N VAL A 311 -3.89 1.20 2.96
CA VAL A 311 -4.06 2.55 2.41
C VAL A 311 -2.98 2.84 1.36
N ALA A 312 -1.72 2.47 1.59
CA ALA A 312 -0.66 2.65 0.61
C ALA A 312 -0.92 1.87 -0.69
N LEU A 313 -1.32 0.60 -0.58
CA LEU A 313 -1.73 -0.24 -1.72
C LEU A 313 -2.89 0.38 -2.49
N TRP A 314 -3.89 0.86 -1.75
CA TRP A 314 -5.05 1.46 -2.38
C TRP A 314 -4.72 2.76 -3.11
N ARG A 315 -3.87 3.62 -2.54
CA ARG A 315 -3.40 4.84 -3.22
C ARG A 315 -2.65 4.53 -4.51
N LEU A 316 -1.85 3.47 -4.51
CA LEU A 316 -1.14 3.01 -5.70
C LEU A 316 -2.13 2.56 -6.79
N LYS A 317 -3.17 1.80 -6.40
CA LYS A 317 -4.27 1.40 -7.30
C LYS A 317 -5.09 2.57 -7.82
N LEU A 318 -5.43 3.54 -6.97
CA LEU A 318 -6.11 4.78 -7.38
C LEU A 318 -5.28 5.57 -8.39
N TRP A 319 -3.97 5.62 -8.16
CA TRP A 319 -3.05 6.36 -9.01
C TRP A 319 -2.97 5.79 -10.43
N THR A 320 -2.91 4.46 -10.57
CA THR A 320 -2.84 3.78 -11.88
C THR A 320 -4.21 3.57 -12.54
N GLY A 321 -5.31 3.79 -11.82
CA GLY A 321 -6.66 3.56 -12.34
C GLY A 321 -7.03 2.08 -12.49
N GLU A 322 -6.24 1.14 -11.94
CA GLU A 322 -6.57 -0.28 -11.98
C GLU A 322 -7.90 -0.57 -11.24
N GLY A 323 -8.82 -1.29 -11.88
CA GLY A 323 -10.11 -1.69 -11.30
C GLY A 323 -11.21 -0.61 -11.32
N TRP A 324 -11.06 0.44 -12.13
CA TRP A 324 -12.09 1.47 -12.36
C TRP A 324 -12.87 1.28 -13.68
N ARG A 325 -12.57 0.23 -14.44
CA ARG A 325 -13.22 -0.11 -15.70
C ARG A 325 -14.35 -1.10 -15.47
#